data_AF-A0A0K2VKZ2-F1
#
_entry.id   AF-A0A0K2VKZ2-F1
#
_cell.length_a   1.000
_cell.length_b   1.000
_cell.length_c   1.000
_cell.angle_alpha   90.00
_cell.angle_beta   90.00
_cell.angle_gamma   90.00
#
_symmetry.space_group_name_H-M   'P 1'
#
loop_
_entity.id
_entity.type
_entity.pdbx_description
1 polymer ?
#
loop_
_entity_poly.entity_id
_entity_poly.type
_entity_poly.pdbx_seq_one_letter_code
_entity_poly.pdbx_strand_id
1 'polypeptide(L)'
;KLEDTWDVDATINRAPKEEGADRKVRDPDFVDKVKKMVEDDPTRSMKAMARDLGCYEKTIRDCVSDDLRCRSYKMQAGQILTQTAKDNRLMKSTKLLNKLKHP
;
A
#
# COMPACT_ATOMS: atom_id res chain seq x y z
N LYS A 1 22.78 -54.35 -11.77
CA LYS A 1 23.48 -53.05 -11.77
C LYS A 1 22.43 -52.03 -12.18
N LEU A 2 22.07 -51.11 -11.28
CA LEU A 2 21.10 -50.06 -11.57
C LEU A 2 21.86 -49.00 -12.37
N GLU A 3 21.49 -48.78 -13.62
CA GLU A 3 22.13 -47.79 -14.48
C GLU A 3 21.50 -46.43 -14.15
N ASP A 4 22.29 -45.56 -13.52
CA ASP A 4 21.93 -44.16 -13.25
C ASP A 4 21.88 -43.39 -14.57
N THR A 5 20.69 -43.33 -15.17
CA THR A 5 20.41 -42.51 -16.37
C THR A 5 20.16 -41.06 -15.96
N TRP A 6 21.18 -40.38 -15.43
CA TRP A 6 21.15 -38.92 -15.32
C TRP A 6 21.68 -38.34 -16.62
N ASP A 7 20.75 -37.98 -17.51
CA ASP A 7 21.06 -37.33 -18.78
C ASP A 7 21.56 -35.89 -18.53
N VAL A 8 22.88 -35.69 -18.63
CA VAL A 8 23.57 -34.43 -18.34
C VAL A 8 23.19 -33.32 -19.32
N ASP A 9 22.69 -33.70 -20.51
CA ASP A 9 22.31 -32.79 -21.59
C ASP A 9 20.79 -32.54 -21.69
N ALA A 10 20.01 -33.01 -20.71
CA ALA A 10 18.59 -32.70 -20.61
C ALA A 10 18.37 -31.19 -20.42
N THR A 11 18.30 -30.48 -21.54
CA THR A 11 18.08 -29.03 -21.56
C THR A 11 16.65 -28.78 -21.08
N ILE A 12 16.51 -28.16 -19.91
CA ILE A 12 15.22 -27.77 -19.36
C ILE A 12 14.62 -26.71 -20.29
N ASN A 13 13.72 -27.15 -21.18
CA ASN A 13 12.92 -26.27 -22.01
C ASN A 13 11.98 -25.44 -21.12
N ARG A 14 12.43 -24.26 -20.71
CA ARG A 14 11.60 -23.32 -19.96
C ARG A 14 10.54 -22.76 -20.90
N ALA A 15 9.29 -22.72 -20.43
CA ALA A 15 8.21 -22.08 -21.16
C ALA A 15 8.62 -20.64 -21.53
N PRO A 16 8.34 -20.20 -22.77
CA PRO A 16 8.65 -18.84 -23.18
C PRO A 16 7.93 -17.86 -22.25
N LYS A 17 8.66 -16.82 -21.84
CA LYS A 17 8.10 -15.75 -21.01
C LYS A 17 7.01 -15.05 -21.82
N GLU A 18 5.78 -15.06 -21.34
CA GLU A 18 4.75 -14.22 -21.92
C GLU A 18 5.22 -12.76 -21.88
N GLU A 19 5.12 -12.08 -23.02
CA GLU A 19 5.37 -10.65 -23.10
C GLU A 19 4.42 -9.95 -22.13
N GLY A 20 4.98 -9.46 -21.02
CA GLY A 20 4.22 -8.72 -20.04
C GLY A 20 3.65 -7.46 -20.69
N ALA A 21 2.49 -7.02 -20.21
CA ALA A 21 1.85 -5.79 -20.68
C ALA A 21 2.85 -4.63 -20.78
N ASP A 22 2.76 -3.86 -21.87
CA ASP A 22 3.59 -2.68 -22.09
C ASP A 22 3.64 -1.81 -20.84
N ARG A 23 4.85 -1.33 -20.52
CA ARG A 23 5.04 -0.45 -19.36
C ARG A 23 4.27 0.84 -19.61
N LYS A 24 3.10 0.96 -18.98
CA LYS A 24 2.38 2.23 -18.93
C LYS A 24 3.28 3.29 -18.28
N VAL A 25 3.40 4.42 -18.96
CA VAL A 25 4.05 5.61 -18.42
C VAL A 25 3.19 6.14 -17.27
N ARG A 26 3.85 6.50 -16.16
CA ARG A 26 3.20 7.17 -15.02
C ARG A 26 3.06 8.65 -15.33
N ASP A 27 2.15 8.96 -16.24
CA ASP A 27 1.82 10.35 -16.55
C ASP A 27 1.10 11.04 -15.37
N PRO A 28 1.08 12.39 -15.30
CA PRO A 28 0.42 13.11 -14.22
C PRO A 28 -1.07 12.74 -14.06
N ASP A 29 -1.78 12.52 -15.17
CA ASP A 29 -3.21 12.18 -15.17
C ASP A 29 -3.46 10.80 -14.53
N PHE A 30 -2.56 9.85 -14.75
CA PHE A 30 -2.56 8.53 -14.14
C PHE A 30 -2.31 8.63 -12.64
N VAL A 31 -1.31 9.44 -12.23
CA VAL A 31 -1.01 9.66 -10.81
C VAL A 31 -2.22 10.26 -10.10
N ASP A 32 -2.90 11.23 -10.70
CA ASP A 32 -4.11 11.84 -10.13
C ASP A 32 -5.28 10.86 -10.05
N LYS A 33 -5.45 9.97 -11.04
CA LYS A 33 -6.44 8.88 -10.96
C LYS A 33 -6.16 7.94 -9.79
N VAL A 34 -4.91 7.50 -9.64
CA VAL A 34 -4.51 6.61 -8.53
C VAL A 34 -4.71 7.33 -7.20
N LYS A 35 -4.36 8.62 -7.11
CA LYS A 35 -4.58 9.45 -5.92
C LYS A 35 -6.05 9.47 -5.52
N LYS A 36 -6.94 9.75 -6.48
CA LYS A 36 -8.38 9.76 -6.24
C LYS A 36 -8.89 8.41 -5.75
N MET A 37 -8.45 7.30 -6.34
CA MET A 37 -8.84 5.96 -5.89
C MET A 37 -8.42 5.66 -4.45
N VAL A 38 -7.24 6.14 -4.03
CA VAL A 38 -6.73 5.99 -2.66
C VAL A 38 -7.47 6.88 -1.67
N GLU A 39 -7.83 8.11 -2.08
CA GLU A 39 -8.61 9.03 -1.25
C GLU A 39 -10.06 8.57 -1.05
N ASP A 40 -10.68 8.01 -2.11
CA ASP A 40 -12.04 7.48 -2.09
C ASP A 40 -12.15 6.23 -1.20
N ASP A 41 -11.22 5.29 -1.33
CA ASP A 41 -11.15 4.08 -0.49
C ASP A 41 -9.68 3.68 -0.21
N PRO A 42 -9.12 4.07 0.95
CA PRO A 42 -7.74 3.75 1.31
C PRO A 42 -7.53 2.27 1.64
N THR A 43 -8.60 1.48 1.78
CA THR A 43 -8.53 0.03 2.04
C THR A 43 -8.50 -0.80 0.76
N ARG A 44 -8.73 -0.17 -0.39
CA ARG A 44 -8.73 -0.83 -1.69
C ARG A 44 -7.37 -1.42 -2.00
N SER A 45 -7.34 -2.71 -2.38
CA SER A 45 -6.08 -3.38 -2.72
C SER A 45 -5.45 -2.80 -4.00
N MET A 46 -4.11 -2.69 -4.03
CA MET A 46 -3.36 -2.27 -5.22
C MET A 46 -3.62 -3.18 -6.43
N LYS A 47 -3.86 -4.49 -6.20
CA LYS A 47 -4.22 -5.46 -7.24
C LYS A 47 -5.62 -5.21 -7.83
N ALA A 48 -6.56 -4.67 -7.06
CA ALA A 48 -7.85 -4.25 -7.59
C ALA A 48 -7.69 -3.01 -8.47
N MET A 49 -6.99 -1.97 -7.96
CA MET A 49 -6.71 -0.75 -8.73
C MET A 49 -5.98 -1.05 -10.05
N ALA A 50 -5.04 -1.99 -10.03
CA ALA A 50 -4.30 -2.42 -11.22
C ALA A 50 -5.21 -3.07 -12.28
N ARG A 51 -6.19 -3.88 -11.85
CA ARG A 51 -7.19 -4.49 -12.75
C ARG A 51 -8.09 -3.42 -13.37
N ASP A 52 -8.54 -2.46 -12.57
CA ASP A 52 -9.41 -1.37 -13.05
C ASP A 52 -8.71 -0.45 -14.06
N LEU A 53 -7.41 -0.20 -13.85
CA LEU A 53 -6.59 0.65 -14.73
C LEU A 53 -5.89 -0.14 -15.85
N GLY A 54 -6.10 -1.45 -15.94
CA GLY A 54 -5.48 -2.32 -16.95
C GLY A 54 -3.97 -2.21 -16.97
N CYS A 55 -3.33 -2.26 -15.79
CA CYS A 55 -1.88 -2.15 -15.65
C CYS A 55 -1.33 -3.20 -14.70
N TYR A 56 -0.01 -3.34 -14.67
CA TYR A 56 0.63 -4.26 -13.76
C TYR A 56 0.59 -3.71 -12.32
N GLU A 57 0.44 -4.59 -11.34
CA GLU A 57 0.31 -4.20 -9.93
C GLU A 57 1.56 -3.45 -9.42
N LYS A 58 2.74 -3.75 -9.96
CA LYS A 58 3.96 -2.97 -9.66
C LYS A 58 3.83 -1.50 -10.05
N THR A 59 3.16 -1.18 -11.16
CA THR A 59 2.96 0.21 -11.58
C THR A 59 2.16 0.99 -10.55
N ILE A 60 1.12 0.37 -9.98
CA ILE A 60 0.34 0.96 -8.89
C ILE A 60 1.17 1.08 -7.62
N ARG A 61 1.95 0.05 -7.27
CA ARG A 61 2.82 0.08 -6.09
C ARG A 61 3.85 1.22 -6.16
N ASP A 62 4.54 1.34 -7.29
CA ASP A 62 5.54 2.39 -7.52
C ASP A 62 4.85 3.77 -7.47
N CYS A 63 3.65 3.90 -8.05
CA CYS A 63 2.86 5.13 -7.99
C CYS A 63 2.49 5.51 -6.55
N VAL A 64 1.98 4.57 -5.76
CA VAL A 64 1.57 4.83 -4.37
C VAL A 64 2.78 5.13 -3.49
N SER A 65 3.89 4.39 -3.63
CA SER A 65 5.08 4.56 -2.80
C SER A 65 5.91 5.79 -3.16
N ASP A 66 6.15 6.03 -4.45
CA ASP A 66 7.19 6.95 -4.88
C ASP A 66 6.59 8.29 -5.30
N ASP A 67 5.50 8.27 -6.07
CA ASP A 67 4.86 9.47 -6.60
C ASP A 67 3.92 10.10 -5.55
N LEU A 68 3.05 9.28 -4.94
CA LEU A 68 2.13 9.75 -3.89
C LEU A 68 2.76 9.76 -2.49
N ARG A 69 3.86 9.03 -2.28
CA ARG A 69 4.53 8.88 -0.98
C ARG A 69 3.61 8.36 0.13
N CYS A 70 2.61 7.59 -0.26
CA CYS A 70 1.71 6.92 0.67
C CYS A 70 2.35 5.63 1.17
N ARG A 71 2.32 5.43 2.48
CA ARG A 71 2.70 4.19 3.15
C ARG A 71 1.45 3.59 3.75
N SER A 72 1.24 2.28 3.58
CA SER A 72 0.17 1.59 4.32
C SER A 72 0.41 1.79 5.81
N TYR A 73 -0.61 2.27 6.52
CA TYR A 73 -0.53 2.40 7.97
C TYR A 73 -0.26 1.01 8.56
N LYS A 74 0.81 0.90 9.34
CA LYS A 74 1.02 -0.27 10.20
C LYS A 74 0.03 -0.12 11.34
N MET A 75 -0.86 -1.11 11.55
CA MET A 75 -1.73 -1.10 12.72
C MET A 75 -0.86 -1.05 13.98
N GLN A 76 -0.93 0.06 14.72
CA GLN A 76 -0.33 0.16 16.03
C GLN A 76 -1.39 -0.24 17.05
N ALA A 77 -1.10 -1.28 17.83
CA ALA A 77 -1.95 -1.65 18.96
C ALA A 77 -1.80 -0.56 20.04
N GLY A 78 -2.80 0.31 20.12
CA GLY A 78 -2.93 1.32 21.16
C GLY A 78 -4.21 1.11 21.96
N GLN A 79 -4.25 1.63 23.18
CA GLN A 79 -5.48 1.66 23.95
C GLN A 79 -6.46 2.64 23.27
N ILE A 80 -7.52 2.11 22.66
CA ILE A 80 -8.60 2.93 22.10
C ILE A 80 -9.28 3.66 23.27
N LEU A 81 -9.34 4.99 23.19
CA LEU A 81 -9.99 5.78 24.23
C LEU A 81 -11.50 5.55 24.18
N THR A 82 -12.06 5.11 25.30
CA THR A 82 -13.50 5.17 25.53
C THR A 82 -13.98 6.63 25.47
N GLN A 83 -15.26 6.84 25.21
CA GLN A 83 -15.82 8.20 25.16
C GLN A 83 -15.53 8.97 26.46
N THR A 84 -15.74 8.32 27.61
CA THR A 84 -15.42 8.87 28.93
C THR A 84 -13.94 9.25 29.07
N ALA A 85 -13.02 8.46 28.53
CA ALA A 85 -11.59 8.79 28.56
C ALA A 85 -11.26 10.01 27.69
N LYS A 86 -11.95 10.19 26.55
CA LYS A 86 -11.84 11.39 25.72
C LYS A 86 -12.33 12.64 26.47
N ASP A 87 -13.50 12.55 27.09
CA ASP A 87 -14.10 13.67 27.82
C ASP A 87 -13.22 14.09 29.02
N ASN A 88 -12.70 13.11 29.76
CA ASN A 88 -11.75 13.35 30.85
C ASN A 88 -10.45 14.00 30.37
N ARG A 89 -9.91 13.55 29.23
CA ARG A 89 -8.72 14.18 28.64
C ARG A 89 -8.99 15.61 28.22
N LEU A 90 -10.12 15.87 27.57
CA LEU A 90 -10.52 17.21 27.14
C LEU A 90 -10.62 18.15 28.35
N MET A 91 -11.36 17.76 29.40
CA MET A 91 -11.52 18.54 30.62
C MET A 91 -10.17 18.84 31.31
N LYS A 92 -9.29 17.84 31.43
CA LYS A 92 -7.97 18.03 32.05
C LYS A 92 -7.10 18.97 31.23
N SER A 93 -7.12 18.83 29.90
CA SER A 93 -6.34 19.66 28.99
C SER A 93 -6.79 21.13 29.01
N THR A 94 -8.10 21.40 29.00
CA THR A 94 -8.64 22.77 29.08
C THR A 94 -8.35 23.39 30.44
N LYS A 95 -8.49 22.63 31.53
CA LYS A 95 -8.14 23.11 32.88
C LYS A 95 -6.65 23.46 33.00
N LEU A 96 -5.76 22.63 32.47
CA LEU A 96 -4.33 22.92 32.45
C LEU A 96 -4.02 24.15 31.61
N LEU A 97 -4.59 24.25 30.40
CA LEU A 97 -4.41 25.39 29.52
C LEU A 97 -4.84 26.70 30.18
N ASN A 98 -5.99 26.69 30.86
CA ASN A 98 -6.48 27.88 31.57
C ASN A 98 -5.55 28.30 32.70
N LYS A 99 -4.97 27.36 33.46
CA LYS A 99 -3.94 27.67 34.46
C LYS A 99 -2.68 28.26 33.85
N LEU A 100 -2.26 27.77 32.68
CA LEU A 100 -1.07 28.29 32.00
C LEU A 100 -1.31 29.68 31.40
N LYS A 101 -2.54 29.98 30.96
CA LYS A 101 -2.94 31.31 30.44
C LYS A 101 -3.14 32.35 31.55
N HIS A 102 -3.54 31.90 32.74
CA HIS A 102 -3.82 32.73 33.90
C HIS A 102 -3.08 32.16 35.13
N PRO A 103 -1.76 32.39 35.22
CA PRO A 103 -0.92 31.84 36.28
C PRO A 103 -1.29 32.34 37.67
#